data_AF-A0A1E3HJZ2-F1
#
_entry.id   AF-A0A1E3HJZ2-F1
#
_cell.length_a   1.000
_cell.length_b   1.000
_cell.length_c   1.000
_cell.angle_alpha   90.00
_cell.angle_beta   90.00
_cell.angle_gamma   90.00
#
_symmetry.space_group_name_H-M   'P 1'
#
loop_
_entity.id
_entity.type
_entity.pdbx_description
1 polymer ?
#
loop_
_entity_poly.entity_id
_entity_poly.type
_entity_poly.pdbx_seq_one_letter_code
_entity_poly.pdbx_strand_id
1 'polypeptide(L)'
;MLRRYGETALQEEIRALMIDWAEDLEASERIFIRASTHGKKSFWGYEGAVLDKGDERIRTFPFPTRRPTLQELLRCWHELTRVRVSHLSEGALKELDDAYIASLQPKTQTKAKPQALPEKKAEPTTPKLTEEEEARVDRVKRLEEMVKKGRINALRSFWEKHSTEFLSLSPPGAPVLEADAQSALTQSSLLALASSAGQNEVLTYLLSDLHFNPTIPSPSDPTKRPYDLSATKATRDIYRRVAYDNPELWDWKLARVPEGLSEEQEAEQKEKKAGRRKGLKDKLKEREKTRQETAAKEEKEEEERRLKKEKEEREKPTRMGAKGPQKLGSAGTGSEGLAGLSPEMRQQIERERRARAAEARFGRG
;
A
#
# COMPACT_ATOMS: atom_id res chain seq x y z
N MET A 1 7.34 -2.60 28.51
CA MET A 1 8.59 -1.81 28.47
C MET A 1 9.11 -1.58 27.05
N LEU A 2 9.06 -2.57 26.16
CA LEU A 2 9.64 -2.50 24.81
C LEU A 2 9.21 -1.29 23.95
N ARG A 3 7.92 -0.91 23.99
CA ARG A 3 7.41 0.24 23.22
C ARG A 3 7.99 1.58 23.69
N ARG A 4 8.12 1.79 25.01
CA ARG A 4 8.70 3.03 25.56
C ARG A 4 10.18 3.13 25.18
N TYR A 5 10.91 2.02 25.31
CA TYR A 5 12.31 1.97 24.88
C TYR A 5 12.47 2.28 23.39
N GLY A 6 11.64 1.69 22.53
CA GLY A 6 11.66 1.98 21.09
C GLY A 6 11.30 3.43 20.75
N GLU A 7 10.34 4.03 21.46
CA GLU A 7 10.01 5.46 21.30
C GLU A 7 11.18 6.36 21.72
N THR A 8 11.89 6.05 22.82
CA THR A 8 13.07 6.79 23.27
C THR A 8 14.24 6.65 22.29
N ALA A 9 14.56 5.43 21.86
CA ALA A 9 15.63 5.18 20.89
C ALA A 9 15.38 5.91 19.57
N LEU A 10 14.15 5.84 19.05
CA LEU A 10 13.76 6.58 17.84
C LEU A 10 13.91 8.11 18.04
N GLN A 11 13.58 8.62 19.23
CA GLN A 11 13.72 10.03 19.52
C GLN A 11 15.20 10.47 19.55
N GLU A 12 16.09 9.66 20.10
CA GLU A 12 17.53 9.92 20.09
C GLU A 12 18.12 9.86 18.67
N GLU A 13 17.74 8.86 17.88
CA GLU A 13 18.15 8.74 16.47
C GLU A 13 17.71 9.95 15.63
N ILE A 14 16.46 10.41 15.81
CA ILE A 14 15.96 11.62 15.12
C ILE A 14 16.82 12.83 15.52
N ARG A 15 17.14 13.00 16.80
CA ARG A 15 17.92 14.16 17.27
C ARG A 15 19.34 14.16 16.73
N ALA A 16 20.01 13.01 16.74
CA ALA A 16 21.32 12.86 16.13
C ALA A 16 21.30 13.26 14.64
N LEU A 17 20.30 12.78 13.90
CA LEU A 17 20.15 13.12 12.48
C LEU A 17 19.87 14.61 12.24
N MET A 18 19.12 15.28 13.12
CA MET A 18 18.89 16.73 13.02
C MET A 18 20.17 17.54 13.23
N ILE A 19 21.06 17.08 14.12
CA ILE A 19 22.37 17.70 14.34
C ILE A 19 23.24 17.53 13.09
N ASP A 20 23.28 16.32 12.51
CA ASP A 20 24.02 16.05 11.29
C ASP A 20 23.52 16.89 10.10
N TRP A 21 22.22 17.20 10.07
CA TRP A 21 21.58 18.02 9.02
C TRP A 21 21.47 19.50 9.39
N ALA A 22 22.15 19.99 10.43
CA ALA A 22 21.97 21.36 10.91
C ALA A 22 22.25 22.41 9.83
N GLU A 23 23.31 22.23 9.04
CA GLU A 23 23.66 23.14 7.94
C GLU A 23 22.61 23.12 6.81
N ASP A 24 22.15 21.93 6.40
CA ASP A 24 21.13 21.76 5.36
C ASP A 24 19.76 22.31 5.80
N LEU A 25 19.40 22.11 7.07
CA LEU A 25 18.17 22.63 7.66
C LEU A 25 18.20 24.16 7.73
N GLU A 26 19.35 24.75 8.02
CA GLU A 26 19.48 26.20 8.05
C GLU A 26 19.41 26.83 6.66
N ALA A 27 19.96 26.16 5.64
CA ALA A 27 19.84 26.57 4.25
C ALA A 27 18.43 26.34 3.65
N SER A 28 17.56 25.59 4.33
CA SER A 28 16.23 25.25 3.82
C SER A 28 15.27 26.43 3.90
N GLU A 29 14.57 26.72 2.79
CA GLU A 29 13.55 27.77 2.78
C GLU A 29 12.28 27.37 3.56
N ARG A 30 11.91 26.09 3.53
CA ARG A 30 10.69 25.55 4.14
C ARG A 30 10.94 24.15 4.67
N ILE A 31 10.40 23.86 5.86
CA ILE A 31 10.56 22.57 6.53
C ILE A 31 9.17 21.97 6.77
N PHE A 32 8.86 20.85 6.09
CA PHE A 32 7.57 20.18 6.23
C PHE A 32 7.64 19.02 7.21
N ILE A 33 6.90 19.11 8.33
CA ILE A 33 6.92 18.09 9.38
C ILE A 33 5.53 17.49 9.59
N ARG A 34 5.45 16.16 9.50
CA ARG A 34 4.28 15.38 9.94
C ARG A 34 4.69 14.40 11.03
N ALA A 35 4.21 14.66 12.24
CA ALA A 35 4.35 13.74 13.37
C ALA A 35 3.07 13.74 14.22
N SER A 36 2.94 12.72 15.09
CA SER A 36 1.94 12.72 16.15
C SER A 36 2.25 13.82 17.19
N THR A 37 1.28 14.17 18.03
CA THR A 37 1.48 15.17 19.09
C THR A 37 2.66 14.84 20.00
N HIS A 38 2.89 13.55 20.27
CA HIS A 38 4.02 13.09 21.07
C HIS A 38 5.34 13.14 20.28
N GLY A 39 5.34 12.68 19.02
CA GLY A 39 6.55 12.67 18.18
C GLY A 39 7.07 14.06 17.81
N LYS A 40 6.22 15.09 17.86
CA LYS A 40 6.64 16.49 17.66
C LYS A 40 7.69 16.96 18.67
N LYS A 41 7.71 16.39 19.89
CA LYS A 41 8.71 16.70 20.93
C LYS A 41 10.13 16.22 20.59
N SER A 42 10.28 15.39 19.56
CA SER A 42 11.60 14.95 19.09
C SER A 42 12.36 16.03 18.33
N PHE A 43 11.65 17.03 17.77
CA PHE A 43 12.23 18.06 16.91
C PHE A 43 12.60 19.35 17.66
N TRP A 44 11.93 19.67 18.77
CA TRP A 44 12.14 20.91 19.54
C TRP A 44 11.92 20.71 21.04
N GLY A 45 12.34 21.70 21.85
CA GLY A 45 12.10 21.72 23.29
C GLY A 45 13.02 20.83 24.12
N TYR A 46 14.23 20.60 23.63
CA TYR A 46 15.33 19.93 24.33
C TYR A 46 16.62 20.73 24.16
N GLU A 47 17.61 20.46 25.01
CA GLU A 47 18.90 21.14 24.99
C GLU A 47 19.66 20.82 23.69
N GLY A 48 20.10 21.86 22.97
CA GLY A 48 20.77 21.70 21.67
C GLY A 48 19.83 21.37 20.51
N ALA A 49 18.52 21.64 20.61
CA ALA A 49 17.60 21.46 19.50
C ALA A 49 17.94 22.40 18.33
N VAL A 50 18.16 21.81 17.16
CA VAL A 50 18.48 22.53 15.91
C VAL A 50 17.31 23.36 15.41
N LEU A 51 16.08 22.92 15.65
CA LEU A 51 14.85 23.62 15.24
C LEU A 51 14.13 24.20 16.46
N ASP A 52 13.67 25.44 16.32
CA ASP A 52 12.76 26.05 17.29
C ASP A 52 11.29 25.77 16.92
N LYS A 53 10.43 25.62 17.94
CA LYS A 53 8.99 25.40 17.77
C LYS A 53 8.31 26.59 17.08
N GLY A 54 8.84 27.79 17.25
CA GLY A 54 8.34 29.03 16.66
C GLY A 54 8.86 29.33 15.26
N ASP A 55 9.70 28.47 14.67
CA ASP A 55 10.33 28.72 13.38
C ASP A 55 9.26 28.84 12.26
N GLU A 56 9.24 30.00 11.61
CA GLU A 56 8.32 30.31 10.52
C GLU A 56 8.55 29.47 9.26
N ARG A 57 9.67 28.76 9.14
CA ARG A 57 9.90 27.81 8.03
C ARG A 57 9.11 26.51 8.22
N ILE A 58 8.72 26.19 9.46
CA ILE A 58 8.02 24.94 9.78
C ILE A 58 6.57 25.00 9.28
N ARG A 59 6.18 24.01 8.48
CA ARG A 59 4.84 23.85 7.91
C ARG A 59 4.35 22.42 8.06
N THR A 60 3.02 22.24 8.00
CA THR A 60 2.39 20.91 7.88
C THR A 60 2.03 20.66 6.42
N PHE A 61 2.05 19.40 5.99
CA PHE A 61 1.61 19.05 4.64
C PHE A 61 0.14 19.45 4.41
N PRO A 62 -0.18 20.17 3.32
CA PRO A 62 -1.55 20.63 3.01
C PRO A 62 -2.44 19.53 2.40
N PHE A 63 -1.99 18.27 2.45
CA PHE A 63 -2.68 17.11 1.90
C PHE A 63 -2.45 15.88 2.79
N PRO A 64 -3.28 14.83 2.68
CA PRO A 64 -3.12 13.63 3.49
C PRO A 64 -1.83 12.87 3.14
N THR A 65 -1.06 12.56 4.18
CA THR A 65 0.17 11.76 4.12
C THR A 65 -0.10 10.32 4.60
N ARG A 66 0.55 9.34 3.98
CA ARG A 66 0.45 7.91 4.30
C ARG A 66 1.54 7.49 5.29
N ARG A 67 1.86 6.18 5.34
CA ARG A 67 2.90 5.64 6.22
C ARG A 67 4.27 6.27 5.87
N PRO A 68 5.10 6.62 6.87
CA PRO A 68 6.41 7.22 6.63
C PRO A 68 7.36 6.23 5.95
N THR A 69 7.48 6.34 4.63
CA THR A 69 8.42 5.57 3.80
C THR A 69 9.12 6.53 2.83
N LEU A 70 10.25 6.12 2.27
CA LEU A 70 10.96 6.93 1.27
C LEU A 70 10.06 7.26 0.05
N GLN A 71 9.27 6.28 -0.42
CA GLN A 71 8.32 6.50 -1.52
C GLN A 71 7.25 7.54 -1.17
N GLU A 72 6.79 7.57 0.08
CA GLU A 72 5.83 8.57 0.53
C GLU A 72 6.48 9.96 0.61
N LEU A 73 7.73 10.07 1.07
CA LEU A 73 8.47 11.34 1.05
C LEU A 73 8.62 11.87 -0.39
N LEU A 74 8.98 11.01 -1.35
CA LEU A 74 9.08 11.39 -2.77
C LEU A 74 7.73 11.80 -3.36
N ARG A 75 6.64 11.11 -3.00
CA ARG A 75 5.28 11.49 -3.40
C ARG A 75 4.92 12.88 -2.86
N CYS A 76 5.16 13.12 -1.58
CA CYS A 76 4.90 14.40 -0.93
C CYS A 76 5.75 15.52 -1.56
N TRP A 77 7.02 15.26 -1.84
CA TRP A 77 7.89 16.20 -2.54
C TRP A 77 7.35 16.56 -3.92
N HIS A 78 6.96 15.58 -4.72
CA HIS A 78 6.35 15.83 -6.03
C HIS A 78 5.02 16.58 -5.94
N GLU A 79 4.20 16.29 -4.94
CA GLU A 79 2.93 16.99 -4.74
C GLU A 79 3.13 18.47 -4.34
N LEU A 80 4.20 18.78 -3.60
CA LEU A 80 4.55 20.15 -3.21
C LEU A 80 5.22 20.95 -4.33
N THR A 81 6.03 20.28 -5.16
CA THR A 81 6.88 20.95 -6.17
C THR A 81 6.27 20.99 -7.56
N ARG A 82 5.23 20.18 -7.84
CA ARG A 82 4.59 20.15 -9.16
C ARG A 82 3.36 21.01 -9.19
N VAL A 83 3.23 21.75 -10.27
CA VAL A 83 1.98 22.44 -10.61
C VAL A 83 0.93 21.38 -10.97
N ARG A 84 -0.23 21.45 -10.31
CA ARG A 84 -1.40 20.64 -10.66
C ARG A 84 -2.33 21.50 -11.49
N VAL A 85 -2.66 21.03 -12.69
CA VAL A 85 -3.68 21.65 -13.55
C VAL A 85 -5.01 20.96 -13.23
N SER A 86 -5.96 21.71 -12.67
CA SER A 86 -7.33 21.26 -12.46
C SER A 86 -8.27 22.02 -13.39
N HIS A 87 -9.12 21.29 -14.11
CA HIS A 87 -10.19 21.89 -14.90
C HIS A 87 -11.41 22.07 -13.99
N LEU A 88 -11.68 23.30 -13.60
CA LEU A 88 -12.90 23.66 -12.90
C LEU A 88 -14.01 23.96 -13.92
N SER A 89 -15.24 23.58 -13.61
CA SER A 89 -16.40 24.03 -14.37
C SER A 89 -16.59 25.53 -14.18
N GLU A 90 -17.26 26.17 -15.14
CA GLU A 90 -17.49 27.62 -15.10
C GLU A 90 -18.20 28.08 -13.82
N GLY A 91 -19.09 27.23 -13.26
CA GLY A 91 -19.75 27.48 -11.98
C GLY A 91 -18.78 27.45 -10.78
N ALA A 92 -17.92 26.43 -10.70
CA ALA A 92 -16.95 26.31 -9.61
C ALA A 92 -15.89 27.42 -9.64
N LEU A 93 -15.57 27.94 -10.84
CA LEU A 93 -14.66 29.07 -10.98
C LEU A 93 -15.30 30.37 -10.45
N LYS A 94 -16.58 30.62 -10.77
CA LYS A 94 -17.34 31.76 -10.25
C LYS A 94 -17.46 31.74 -8.73
N GLU A 95 -17.70 30.56 -8.13
CA GLU A 95 -17.76 30.42 -6.67
C GLU A 95 -16.43 30.77 -5.97
N LEU A 96 -15.30 30.37 -6.57
CA LEU A 96 -13.98 30.71 -6.05
C LEU A 96 -13.67 32.20 -6.20
N ASP A 97 -14.03 32.79 -7.34
CA ASP A 97 -13.87 34.22 -7.59
C ASP A 97 -14.73 35.05 -6.62
N ASP A 98 -15.99 34.67 -6.41
CA ASP A 98 -16.90 35.32 -5.46
C ASP A 98 -16.39 35.22 -4.02
N ALA A 99 -15.88 34.04 -3.62
CA ALA A 99 -15.28 33.84 -2.31
C ALA A 99 -14.01 34.69 -2.11
N TYR A 100 -13.18 34.81 -3.15
CA TYR A 100 -11.99 35.65 -3.12
C TYR A 100 -12.35 37.14 -3.03
N ILE A 101 -13.32 37.61 -3.83
CA ILE A 101 -13.83 38.99 -3.78
C ILE A 101 -14.42 39.31 -2.39
N ALA A 102 -15.20 38.39 -1.81
CA ALA A 102 -15.75 38.55 -0.47
C ALA A 102 -14.66 38.64 0.62
N SER A 103 -13.53 37.95 0.44
CA SER A 103 -12.38 38.02 1.37
C SER A 103 -11.62 39.35 1.30
N LEU A 104 -11.69 40.05 0.16
CA LEU A 104 -11.05 41.35 -0.07
C LEU A 104 -11.92 42.52 0.40
N GLN A 105 -13.22 42.30 0.64
CA GLN A 105 -14.06 43.34 1.21
C GLN A 105 -13.63 43.62 2.66
N PRO A 106 -13.28 44.88 2.98
CA PRO A 106 -12.82 45.21 4.32
C PRO A 106 -13.94 44.92 5.32
N LYS A 107 -13.68 44.02 6.27
CA LYS A 107 -14.52 43.84 7.45
C LYS A 107 -14.63 45.21 8.14
N THR A 108 -15.74 45.90 7.92
CA THR A 108 -16.07 47.14 8.62
C THR A 108 -16.17 46.81 10.10
N GLN A 109 -15.08 47.08 10.82
CA GLN A 109 -15.04 47.12 12.27
C GLN A 109 -15.89 48.31 12.73
N THR A 110 -17.17 48.07 13.02
CA THR A 110 -17.95 48.99 13.83
C THR A 110 -17.47 48.91 15.27
N LYS A 111 -16.89 50.01 15.75
CA LYS A 111 -16.38 50.21 17.11
C LYS A 111 -17.49 49.96 18.15
N ALA A 112 -17.17 49.12 19.13
CA ALA A 112 -17.99 48.89 20.32
C ALA A 112 -17.80 50.01 21.38
N LYS A 113 -18.90 50.37 22.05
CA LYS A 113 -18.95 50.93 23.42
C LYS A 113 -20.11 50.22 24.17
N PRO A 114 -20.13 50.18 25.52
CA PRO A 114 -19.90 48.95 26.27
C PRO A 114 -21.17 48.24 26.79
N GLN A 115 -21.05 46.91 26.83
CA GLN A 115 -21.71 45.90 27.66
C GLN A 115 -22.99 46.23 28.44
N ALA A 116 -24.05 45.52 28.08
CA ALA A 116 -24.78 44.69 29.05
C ALA A 116 -24.76 43.23 28.53
N LEU A 117 -24.39 42.29 29.39
CA LEU A 117 -24.48 40.83 29.20
C LEU A 117 -25.44 40.29 30.28
N PRO A 118 -26.09 39.11 30.10
CA PRO A 118 -26.23 38.31 28.88
C PRO A 118 -27.65 37.78 28.64
N GLU A 119 -28.14 37.79 27.40
CA GLU A 119 -29.04 36.74 26.91
C GLU A 119 -28.54 36.20 25.57
N LYS A 120 -28.60 34.87 25.45
CA LYS A 120 -27.96 34.02 24.43
C LYS A 120 -28.23 34.52 22.99
N LYS A 121 -27.16 34.86 22.27
CA LYS A 121 -27.19 35.09 20.82
C LYS A 121 -27.23 33.76 20.07
N ALA A 122 -28.22 33.65 19.19
CA ALA A 122 -28.30 32.65 18.14
C ALA A 122 -27.19 32.87 17.09
N GLU A 123 -26.66 31.77 16.57
CA GLU A 123 -25.67 31.71 15.50
C GLU A 123 -26.25 32.18 14.16
N PRO A 124 -25.42 32.75 13.26
CA PRO A 124 -25.84 33.16 11.92
C PRO A 124 -26.13 31.93 11.05
N THR A 125 -27.34 31.86 10.52
CA THR A 125 -27.82 30.80 9.63
C THR A 125 -27.12 30.86 8.28
N THR A 126 -26.34 29.82 7.99
CA THR A 126 -26.14 29.32 6.62
C THR A 126 -27.51 29.13 5.94
N PRO A 127 -27.63 29.27 4.60
CA PRO A 127 -28.86 28.85 3.92
C PRO A 127 -29.07 27.37 4.27
N LYS A 128 -30.09 27.07 5.07
CA LYS A 128 -30.47 25.70 5.40
C LYS A 128 -30.97 25.07 4.10
N LEU A 129 -30.36 23.95 3.68
CA LEU A 129 -31.05 23.05 2.77
C LEU A 129 -32.42 22.76 3.38
N THR A 130 -33.45 22.65 2.55
CA THR A 130 -34.78 22.29 3.04
C THR A 130 -34.70 20.93 3.75
N GLU A 131 -35.54 20.69 4.76
CA GLU A 131 -35.56 19.43 5.53
C GLU A 131 -35.67 18.20 4.60
N GLU A 132 -36.33 18.36 3.46
CA GLU A 132 -36.45 17.36 2.41
C GLU A 132 -35.15 17.09 1.66
N GLU A 133 -34.33 18.11 1.40
CA GLU A 133 -33.02 17.98 0.75
C GLU A 133 -31.98 17.34 1.68
N GLU A 134 -31.97 17.71 2.97
CA GLU A 134 -31.10 17.06 3.97
C GLU A 134 -31.44 15.58 4.10
N ALA A 135 -32.73 15.25 4.17
CA ALA A 135 -33.20 13.87 4.20
C ALA A 135 -32.81 13.09 2.93
N ARG A 136 -32.79 13.75 1.75
CA ARG A 136 -32.34 13.14 0.49
C ARG A 136 -30.84 12.83 0.51
N VAL A 137 -30.02 13.76 1.00
CA VAL A 137 -28.57 13.58 1.14
C VAL A 137 -28.27 12.40 2.07
N ASP A 138 -29.00 12.28 3.18
CA ASP A 138 -28.82 11.17 4.11
C ASP A 138 -29.27 9.82 3.54
N ARG A 139 -30.34 9.80 2.72
CA ARG A 139 -30.74 8.60 1.97
C ARG A 139 -29.67 8.17 0.95
N VAL A 140 -29.06 9.12 0.21
CA VAL A 140 -27.95 8.83 -0.70
C VAL A 140 -26.75 8.24 0.06
N LYS A 141 -26.35 8.85 1.18
CA LYS A 141 -25.25 8.33 2.01
C LYS A 141 -25.54 6.90 2.50
N ARG A 142 -26.77 6.63 2.93
CA ARG A 142 -27.19 5.32 3.40
C ARG A 142 -27.16 4.28 2.28
N LEU A 143 -27.60 4.64 1.09
CA LEU A 143 -27.52 3.80 -0.11
C LEU A 143 -26.06 3.45 -0.43
N GLU A 144 -25.19 4.45 -0.50
CA GLU A 144 -23.76 4.24 -0.73
C GLU A 144 -23.12 3.34 0.34
N GLU A 145 -23.50 3.49 1.61
CA GLU A 145 -23.00 2.66 2.69
C GLU A 145 -23.44 1.20 2.54
N MET A 146 -24.70 0.95 2.16
CA MET A 146 -25.22 -0.40 1.89
C MET A 146 -24.46 -1.06 0.75
N VAL A 147 -24.18 -0.32 -0.33
CA VAL A 147 -23.37 -0.80 -1.47
C VAL A 147 -21.94 -1.05 -1.04
N LYS A 148 -21.26 -0.11 -0.36
CA LYS A 148 -19.89 -0.27 0.15
C LYS A 148 -19.72 -1.49 1.05
N LYS A 149 -20.71 -1.74 1.92
CA LYS A 149 -20.69 -2.84 2.90
C LYS A 149 -21.27 -4.16 2.37
N GLY A 150 -21.79 -4.21 1.15
CA GLY A 150 -22.33 -5.45 0.57
C GLY A 150 -23.62 -5.93 1.22
N ARG A 151 -24.45 -5.03 1.80
CA ARG A 151 -25.69 -5.42 2.50
C ARG A 151 -26.83 -5.69 1.51
N ILE A 152 -26.77 -6.77 0.74
CA ILE A 152 -27.68 -7.03 -0.39
C ILE A 152 -29.17 -7.05 0.00
N ASN A 153 -29.55 -7.73 1.09
CA ASN A 153 -30.95 -7.82 1.50
C ASN A 153 -31.52 -6.46 1.92
N ALA A 154 -30.73 -5.68 2.67
CA ALA A 154 -31.10 -4.32 3.05
C ALA A 154 -31.15 -3.38 1.83
N LEU A 155 -30.23 -3.57 0.89
CA LEU A 155 -30.16 -2.80 -0.35
C LEU A 155 -31.41 -3.05 -1.21
N ARG A 156 -31.82 -4.31 -1.40
CA ARG A 156 -33.03 -4.67 -2.16
C ARG A 156 -34.28 -4.01 -1.57
N SER A 157 -34.53 -4.20 -0.28
CA SER A 157 -35.69 -3.58 0.39
C SER A 157 -35.64 -2.05 0.42
N PHE A 158 -34.45 -1.45 0.45
CA PHE A 158 -34.28 0.00 0.39
C PHE A 158 -34.52 0.52 -1.03
N TRP A 159 -34.01 -0.20 -2.04
CA TRP A 159 -34.17 0.13 -3.45
C TRP A 159 -35.63 0.06 -3.89
N GLU A 160 -36.38 -0.97 -3.49
CA GLU A 160 -37.81 -1.07 -3.80
C GLU A 160 -38.61 0.15 -3.28
N LYS A 161 -38.22 0.71 -2.14
CA LYS A 161 -38.92 1.84 -1.50
C LYS A 161 -38.52 3.21 -2.04
N HIS A 162 -37.26 3.37 -2.43
CA HIS A 162 -36.69 4.68 -2.75
C HIS A 162 -36.08 4.75 -4.17
N SER A 163 -36.17 3.70 -4.99
CA SER A 163 -35.58 3.66 -6.34
C SER A 163 -36.07 4.80 -7.22
N THR A 164 -37.34 5.18 -7.11
CA THR A 164 -37.88 6.33 -7.82
C THR A 164 -37.16 7.61 -7.43
N GLU A 165 -36.73 7.83 -6.20
CA GLU A 165 -35.95 9.04 -5.85
C GLU A 165 -34.53 9.05 -6.44
N PHE A 166 -34.00 7.89 -6.83
CA PHE A 166 -32.66 7.75 -7.39
C PHE A 166 -32.65 7.60 -8.92
N LEU A 167 -33.77 7.15 -9.50
CA LEU A 167 -33.97 6.90 -10.94
C LEU A 167 -34.97 7.87 -11.59
N SER A 168 -35.91 8.43 -10.83
CA SER A 168 -36.89 9.40 -11.30
C SER A 168 -36.32 10.81 -11.19
N LEU A 169 -36.16 11.38 -12.39
CA LEU A 169 -36.62 12.69 -12.83
C LEU A 169 -36.69 13.76 -11.74
N SER A 170 -35.74 14.68 -11.86
CA SER A 170 -35.77 16.11 -11.54
C SER A 170 -36.92 16.66 -10.67
N PRO A 171 -36.64 17.58 -9.74
CA PRO A 171 -37.69 18.32 -9.05
C PRO A 171 -38.67 18.95 -10.06
N PRO A 172 -39.97 19.09 -9.72
CA PRO A 172 -40.98 19.58 -10.64
C PRO A 172 -40.55 20.95 -11.20
N GLY A 173 -40.15 20.99 -12.49
CA GLY A 173 -39.75 22.21 -13.19
C GLY A 173 -38.44 22.16 -13.97
N ALA A 174 -37.60 21.12 -13.85
CA ALA A 174 -36.35 21.04 -14.60
C ALA A 174 -36.51 20.34 -15.98
N PRO A 175 -35.76 20.79 -17.01
CA PRO A 175 -35.91 20.30 -18.39
C PRO A 175 -35.56 18.81 -18.51
N VAL A 176 -36.39 18.09 -19.29
CA VAL A 176 -36.35 16.62 -19.46
C VAL A 176 -34.96 16.11 -19.83
N LEU A 177 -34.17 16.86 -20.61
CA LEU A 177 -32.82 16.47 -21.04
C LEU A 177 -31.78 16.34 -19.90
N GLU A 178 -31.96 17.01 -18.76
CA GLU A 178 -31.02 16.91 -17.62
C GLU A 178 -31.35 15.75 -16.67
N ALA A 179 -32.60 15.30 -16.68
CA ALA A 179 -33.10 14.26 -15.78
C ALA A 179 -32.49 12.88 -16.10
N ASP A 180 -32.34 12.59 -17.39
CA ASP A 180 -31.80 11.35 -17.94
C ASP A 180 -30.30 11.20 -17.57
N ALA A 181 -29.59 12.33 -17.57
CA ALA A 181 -28.17 12.40 -17.24
C ALA A 181 -27.92 12.18 -15.73
N GLN A 182 -28.79 12.69 -14.86
CA GLN A 182 -28.67 12.51 -13.41
C GLN A 182 -28.83 11.03 -13.02
N SER A 183 -29.82 10.35 -13.59
CA SER A 183 -30.07 8.92 -13.36
C SER A 183 -28.97 8.04 -13.96
N ALA A 184 -28.42 8.42 -15.11
CA ALA A 184 -27.25 7.77 -15.69
C ALA A 184 -26.01 7.89 -14.78
N LEU A 185 -25.79 9.06 -14.18
CA LEU A 185 -24.69 9.30 -13.24
C LEU A 185 -24.87 8.53 -11.92
N THR A 186 -26.10 8.42 -11.38
CA THR A 186 -26.35 7.62 -10.17
C THR A 186 -26.12 6.13 -10.43
N GLN A 187 -26.61 5.59 -11.54
CA GLN A 187 -26.35 4.21 -11.95
C GLN A 187 -24.85 3.93 -12.09
N SER A 188 -24.12 4.81 -12.79
CA SER A 188 -22.66 4.69 -12.94
C SER A 188 -21.93 4.78 -11.60
N SER A 189 -22.34 5.71 -10.72
CA SER A 189 -21.76 5.87 -9.39
C SER A 189 -21.91 4.59 -8.55
N LEU A 190 -23.11 4.00 -8.53
CA LEU A 190 -23.39 2.78 -7.78
C LEU A 190 -22.63 1.58 -8.33
N LEU A 191 -22.54 1.43 -9.67
CA LEU A 191 -21.74 0.39 -10.30
C LEU A 191 -20.24 0.56 -10.02
N ALA A 192 -19.72 1.79 -10.13
CA ALA A 192 -18.33 2.11 -9.83
C ALA A 192 -18.00 1.82 -8.36
N LEU A 193 -18.94 2.14 -7.45
CA LEU A 193 -18.78 1.92 -6.03
C LEU A 193 -18.80 0.43 -5.67
N ALA A 194 -19.75 -0.33 -6.22
CA ALA A 194 -19.80 -1.78 -6.03
C ALA A 194 -18.54 -2.46 -6.59
N SER A 195 -18.05 -2.01 -7.74
CA SER A 195 -16.85 -2.54 -8.39
C SER A 195 -15.57 -2.26 -7.62
N SER A 196 -15.39 -1.02 -7.17
CA SER A 196 -14.22 -0.61 -6.38
C SER A 196 -14.20 -1.27 -4.99
N ALA A 197 -15.36 -1.47 -4.38
CA ALA A 197 -15.50 -2.18 -3.11
C ALA A 197 -15.41 -3.72 -3.26
N GLY A 198 -15.43 -4.26 -4.49
CA GLY A 198 -15.37 -5.70 -4.74
C GLY A 198 -16.61 -6.47 -4.29
N GLN A 199 -17.79 -5.83 -4.32
CA GLN A 199 -19.04 -6.38 -3.78
C GLN A 199 -19.78 -7.18 -4.85
N ASN A 200 -19.47 -8.48 -4.93
CA ASN A 200 -19.92 -9.36 -6.01
C ASN A 200 -21.45 -9.52 -6.07
N GLU A 201 -22.11 -9.81 -4.95
CA GLU A 201 -23.58 -10.03 -4.92
C GLU A 201 -24.37 -8.76 -5.26
N VAL A 202 -23.91 -7.62 -4.75
CA VAL A 202 -24.50 -6.32 -5.08
C VAL A 202 -24.30 -6.01 -6.55
N LEU A 203 -23.11 -6.26 -7.09
CA LEU A 203 -22.82 -6.01 -8.49
C LEU A 203 -23.67 -6.88 -9.42
N THR A 204 -23.86 -8.16 -9.11
CA THR A 204 -24.78 -9.05 -9.84
C THR A 204 -26.21 -8.51 -9.80
N TYR A 205 -26.71 -8.10 -8.63
CA TYR A 205 -28.04 -7.50 -8.51
C TYR A 205 -28.20 -6.24 -9.38
N LEU A 206 -27.24 -5.32 -9.34
CA LEU A 206 -27.30 -4.08 -10.11
C LEU A 206 -27.25 -4.31 -11.63
N LEU A 207 -26.48 -5.30 -12.10
CA LEU A 207 -26.28 -5.57 -13.52
C LEU A 207 -27.32 -6.53 -14.12
N SER A 208 -27.71 -7.58 -13.40
CA SER A 208 -28.63 -8.62 -13.88
C SER A 208 -30.09 -8.30 -13.56
N ASP A 209 -30.39 -7.85 -12.33
CA ASP A 209 -31.79 -7.64 -11.92
C ASP A 209 -32.25 -6.22 -12.30
N LEU A 210 -31.39 -5.21 -12.07
CA LEU A 210 -31.71 -3.81 -12.35
C LEU A 210 -31.21 -3.27 -13.69
N HIS A 211 -30.41 -4.05 -14.43
CA HIS A 211 -29.90 -3.68 -15.75
C HIS A 211 -29.23 -2.29 -15.78
N PHE A 212 -28.35 -2.00 -14.83
CA PHE A 212 -27.63 -0.72 -14.86
C PHE A 212 -26.61 -0.67 -16.00
N ASN A 213 -26.51 0.50 -16.63
CA ASN A 213 -25.66 0.68 -17.80
C ASN A 213 -24.16 0.78 -17.43
N PRO A 214 -23.30 -0.18 -17.82
CA PRO A 214 -21.88 -0.18 -17.49
C PRO A 214 -21.03 0.65 -18.47
N THR A 215 -21.61 1.20 -19.54
CA THR A 215 -20.90 2.01 -20.56
C THR A 215 -20.63 3.44 -20.09
N ILE A 216 -21.32 3.88 -19.04
CA ILE A 216 -21.20 5.23 -18.50
C ILE A 216 -19.91 5.31 -17.67
N PRO A 217 -19.07 6.34 -17.86
CA PRO A 217 -17.87 6.55 -17.05
C PRO A 217 -18.20 6.83 -15.58
N SER A 218 -17.26 6.48 -14.70
CA SER A 218 -17.39 6.81 -13.28
C SER A 218 -17.43 8.33 -13.09
N PRO A 219 -18.31 8.87 -12.23
CA PRO A 219 -18.32 10.31 -11.91
C PRO A 219 -17.00 10.81 -11.32
N SER A 220 -16.21 9.93 -10.70
CA SER A 220 -14.92 10.27 -10.10
C SER A 220 -13.78 10.39 -11.11
N ASP A 221 -13.85 9.65 -12.22
CA ASP A 221 -12.80 9.58 -13.23
C ASP A 221 -13.44 9.28 -14.60
N PRO A 222 -13.53 10.27 -15.50
CA PRO A 222 -14.20 10.12 -16.79
C PRO A 222 -13.48 9.11 -17.72
N THR A 223 -12.21 8.79 -17.43
CA THR A 223 -11.41 7.85 -18.22
C THR A 223 -11.68 6.38 -17.86
N LYS A 224 -12.35 6.13 -16.73
CA LYS A 224 -12.59 4.77 -16.22
C LYS A 224 -14.05 4.39 -16.31
N ARG A 225 -14.30 3.17 -16.75
CA ARG A 225 -15.61 2.51 -16.65
C ARG A 225 -15.71 1.74 -15.33
N PRO A 226 -16.93 1.44 -14.84
CA PRO A 226 -17.12 0.59 -13.67
C PRO A 226 -16.32 -0.72 -13.71
N TYR A 227 -16.18 -1.33 -14.90
CA TYR A 227 -15.31 -2.49 -15.11
C TYR A 227 -13.85 -2.25 -14.72
N ASP A 228 -13.27 -1.11 -15.11
CA ASP A 228 -11.87 -0.76 -14.85
C ASP A 228 -11.58 -0.55 -13.35
N LEU A 229 -12.61 -0.17 -12.59
CA LEU A 229 -12.52 0.04 -11.14
C LEU A 229 -12.56 -1.27 -10.35
N SER A 230 -12.88 -2.39 -11.00
CA SER A 230 -12.90 -3.71 -10.37
C SER A 230 -11.49 -4.13 -9.95
N ALA A 231 -11.27 -4.29 -8.64
CA ALA A 231 -9.95 -4.68 -8.11
C ALA A 231 -9.66 -6.17 -8.30
N THR A 232 -10.67 -7.03 -8.14
CA THR A 232 -10.51 -8.50 -8.15
C THR A 232 -10.95 -9.15 -9.45
N LYS A 233 -10.39 -10.33 -9.74
CA LYS A 233 -10.79 -11.14 -10.90
C LYS A 233 -12.26 -11.56 -10.81
N ALA A 234 -12.73 -11.95 -9.63
CA ALA A 234 -14.12 -12.36 -9.41
C ALA A 234 -15.11 -11.24 -9.78
N THR A 235 -14.80 -9.99 -9.41
CA THR A 235 -15.65 -8.84 -9.75
C THR A 235 -15.66 -8.55 -11.25
N ARG A 236 -14.52 -8.70 -11.94
CA ARG A 236 -14.45 -8.57 -13.41
C ARG A 236 -15.16 -9.70 -14.15
N ASP A 237 -15.12 -10.92 -13.61
CA ASP A 237 -15.79 -12.07 -14.21
C ASP A 237 -17.31 -11.91 -14.15
N ILE A 238 -17.88 -11.20 -13.17
CA ILE A 238 -19.32 -10.87 -13.14
C ILE A 238 -19.73 -10.06 -14.36
N TYR A 239 -19.00 -9.00 -14.69
CA TYR A 239 -19.25 -8.23 -15.92
C TYR A 239 -19.20 -9.10 -17.17
N ARG A 240 -18.28 -10.07 -17.21
CA ARG A 240 -18.13 -10.98 -18.36
C ARG A 240 -19.25 -12.04 -18.42
N ARG A 241 -19.76 -12.48 -17.27
CA ARG A 241 -20.93 -13.37 -17.21
C ARG A 241 -22.18 -12.64 -17.68
N VAL A 242 -22.44 -11.44 -17.14
CA VAL A 242 -23.58 -10.63 -17.59
C VAL A 242 -23.47 -10.29 -19.08
N ALA A 243 -22.27 -9.98 -19.58
CA ALA A 243 -22.06 -9.74 -21.00
C ALA A 243 -22.29 -10.98 -21.88
N TYR A 244 -22.04 -12.19 -21.34
CA TYR A 244 -22.32 -13.44 -22.03
C TYR A 244 -23.82 -13.76 -22.05
N ASP A 245 -24.48 -13.60 -20.90
CA ASP A 245 -25.92 -13.87 -20.76
C ASP A 245 -26.76 -12.85 -21.53
N ASN A 246 -26.26 -11.62 -21.63
CA ASN A 246 -26.96 -10.47 -22.19
C ASN A 246 -26.10 -9.68 -23.20
N PRO A 247 -25.76 -10.27 -24.36
CA PRO A 247 -24.85 -9.65 -25.32
C PRO A 247 -25.43 -8.41 -26.01
N GLU A 248 -26.76 -8.29 -26.10
CA GLU A 248 -27.45 -7.19 -26.80
C GLU A 248 -27.85 -6.01 -25.90
N LEU A 249 -27.81 -6.19 -24.57
CA LEU A 249 -28.30 -5.19 -23.62
C LEU A 249 -27.45 -3.92 -23.59
N TRP A 250 -26.13 -4.05 -23.73
CA TRP A 250 -25.19 -2.93 -23.70
C TRP A 250 -24.10 -3.11 -24.75
N ASP A 251 -23.52 -1.99 -25.19
CA ASP A 251 -22.26 -2.04 -25.94
C ASP A 251 -21.11 -2.38 -24.98
N TRP A 252 -20.87 -3.68 -24.80
CA TRP A 252 -19.84 -4.21 -23.92
C TRP A 252 -18.42 -3.78 -24.32
N LYS A 253 -18.20 -3.41 -25.60
CA LYS A 253 -16.92 -2.86 -26.06
C LYS A 253 -16.73 -1.45 -25.51
N LEU A 254 -17.78 -0.61 -25.51
CA LEU A 254 -17.76 0.71 -24.88
C LEU A 254 -17.62 0.62 -23.35
N ALA A 255 -18.16 -0.42 -22.72
CA ALA A 255 -17.96 -0.71 -21.30
C ALA A 255 -16.55 -1.24 -20.97
N ARG A 256 -15.70 -1.47 -21.98
CA ARG A 256 -14.35 -2.06 -21.88
C ARG A 256 -14.33 -3.46 -21.26
N VAL A 257 -15.45 -4.17 -21.34
CA VAL A 257 -15.57 -5.55 -20.86
C VAL A 257 -15.07 -6.49 -21.98
N PRO A 258 -14.02 -7.32 -21.74
CA PRO A 258 -13.57 -8.32 -22.70
C PRO A 258 -14.66 -9.37 -22.98
N GLU A 259 -14.46 -10.18 -24.02
CA GLU A 259 -15.39 -11.23 -24.42
C GLU A 259 -15.95 -12.02 -23.23
N GLY A 260 -17.26 -12.23 -23.27
CA GLY A 260 -18.04 -12.85 -22.21
C GLY A 260 -17.45 -14.20 -21.79
N LEU A 261 -17.54 -14.50 -20.50
CA LEU A 261 -17.07 -15.75 -19.93
C LEU A 261 -18.27 -16.42 -19.29
N SER A 262 -18.68 -17.58 -19.82
CA SER A 262 -19.72 -18.39 -19.19
C SER A 262 -19.24 -18.91 -17.83
N GLU A 263 -20.19 -19.09 -16.90
CA GLU A 263 -19.93 -19.67 -15.57
C GLU A 263 -19.24 -21.03 -15.65
N GLU A 264 -19.60 -21.85 -16.65
CA GLU A 264 -18.99 -23.15 -16.90
C GLU A 264 -17.52 -23.04 -17.36
N GLN A 265 -17.23 -22.08 -18.24
CA GLN A 265 -15.88 -21.83 -18.74
C GLN A 265 -14.96 -21.28 -17.64
N GLU A 266 -15.50 -20.52 -16.68
CA GLU A 266 -14.75 -20.08 -15.51
C GLU A 266 -14.43 -21.25 -14.58
N ALA A 267 -15.40 -22.13 -14.32
CA ALA A 267 -15.22 -23.32 -13.50
C ALA A 267 -14.14 -24.25 -14.08
N GLU A 268 -14.18 -24.50 -15.39
CA GLU A 268 -13.19 -25.33 -16.08
C GLU A 268 -11.77 -24.71 -16.01
N GLN A 269 -11.64 -23.40 -16.23
CA GLN A 269 -10.35 -22.72 -16.10
C GLN A 269 -9.80 -22.77 -14.67
N LYS A 270 -10.67 -22.67 -13.66
CA LYS A 270 -10.30 -22.75 -12.25
C LYS A 270 -9.86 -24.16 -11.87
N GLU A 271 -10.56 -25.18 -12.37
CA GLU A 271 -10.19 -26.58 -12.18
C GLU A 271 -8.86 -26.91 -12.86
N LYS A 272 -8.67 -26.50 -14.12
CA LYS A 272 -7.42 -26.68 -14.86
C LYS A 272 -6.23 -26.01 -14.16
N LYS A 273 -6.42 -24.81 -13.61
CA LYS A 273 -5.38 -24.11 -12.82
C LYS A 273 -5.13 -24.80 -11.47
N ALA A 274 -6.17 -25.30 -10.80
CA ALA A 274 -6.05 -26.05 -9.55
C ALA A 274 -5.27 -27.36 -9.78
N GLY A 275 -5.59 -28.09 -10.86
CA GLY A 275 -4.87 -29.28 -11.29
C GLY A 275 -3.38 -29.00 -11.57
N ARG A 276 -3.06 -27.93 -12.31
CA ARG A 276 -1.67 -27.49 -12.54
C ARG A 276 -0.93 -27.16 -11.25
N ARG A 277 -1.56 -26.43 -10.32
CA ARG A 277 -0.96 -26.11 -9.00
C ARG A 277 -0.71 -27.36 -8.17
N LYS A 278 -1.67 -28.31 -8.18
CA LYS A 278 -1.54 -29.59 -7.46
C LYS A 278 -0.37 -30.40 -8.03
N GLY A 279 -0.31 -30.57 -9.36
CA GLY A 279 0.79 -31.26 -10.02
C GLY A 279 2.17 -30.62 -9.76
N LEU A 280 2.26 -29.29 -9.75
CA LEU A 280 3.51 -28.59 -9.45
C LEU A 280 3.94 -28.76 -7.98
N LYS A 281 2.99 -28.77 -7.04
CA LYS A 281 3.24 -29.03 -5.61
C LYS A 281 3.69 -30.46 -5.36
N ASP A 282 3.09 -31.43 -6.05
CA ASP A 282 3.44 -32.84 -5.91
C ASP A 282 4.85 -33.12 -6.48
N LYS A 283 5.18 -32.52 -7.64
CA LYS A 283 6.54 -32.60 -8.22
C LYS A 283 7.61 -31.97 -7.33
N LEU A 284 7.29 -30.86 -6.65
CA LEU A 284 8.20 -30.24 -5.68
C LEU A 284 8.44 -31.14 -4.45
N LYS A 285 7.38 -31.75 -3.90
CA LYS A 285 7.49 -32.70 -2.79
C LYS A 285 8.30 -33.94 -3.15
N GLU A 286 8.11 -34.47 -4.36
CA GLU A 286 8.87 -35.62 -4.85
C GLU A 286 10.36 -35.29 -5.01
N ARG A 287 10.68 -34.10 -5.56
CA ARG A 287 12.06 -33.61 -5.66
C ARG A 287 12.70 -33.37 -4.29
N GLU A 288 11.92 -32.94 -3.30
CA GLU A 288 12.41 -32.74 -1.93
C GLU A 288 12.67 -34.07 -1.22
N LYS A 289 11.77 -35.05 -1.36
CA LYS A 289 11.98 -36.41 -0.83
C LYS A 289 13.20 -37.08 -1.43
N THR A 290 13.36 -37.03 -2.75
CA THR A 290 14.55 -37.60 -3.43
C THR A 290 15.85 -36.92 -2.98
N ARG A 291 15.82 -35.61 -2.73
CA ARG A 291 16.98 -34.88 -2.15
C ARG A 291 17.28 -35.29 -0.70
N GLN A 292 16.26 -35.53 0.12
CA GLN A 292 16.44 -36.02 1.48
C GLN A 292 16.96 -37.46 1.52
N GLU A 293 16.46 -38.33 0.64
CA GLU A 293 16.92 -39.71 0.54
C GLU A 293 18.37 -39.81 0.02
N THR A 294 18.75 -38.96 -0.93
CA THR A 294 20.14 -38.88 -1.41
C THR A 294 21.08 -38.35 -0.33
N ALA A 295 20.72 -37.26 0.37
CA ALA A 295 21.50 -36.74 1.49
C ALA A 295 21.64 -37.78 2.63
N ALA A 296 20.56 -38.50 2.97
CA ALA A 296 20.62 -39.53 4.00
C ALA A 296 21.45 -40.76 3.59
N LYS A 297 21.54 -41.07 2.29
CA LYS A 297 22.44 -42.11 1.78
C LYS A 297 23.90 -41.66 1.82
N GLU A 298 24.17 -40.42 1.44
CA GLU A 298 25.51 -39.81 1.50
C GLU A 298 26.02 -39.74 2.95
N GLU A 299 25.19 -39.31 3.91
CA GLU A 299 25.55 -39.29 5.33
C GLU A 299 25.88 -40.68 5.88
N LYS A 300 25.10 -41.71 5.50
CA LYS A 300 25.36 -43.09 5.89
C LYS A 300 26.65 -43.64 5.28
N GLU A 301 26.92 -43.34 4.01
CA GLU A 301 28.18 -43.76 3.36
C GLU A 301 29.39 -43.06 4.00
N GLU A 302 29.25 -41.78 4.38
CA GLU A 302 30.30 -41.04 5.08
C GLU A 302 30.56 -41.59 6.48
N GLU A 303 29.51 -41.94 7.23
CA GLU A 303 29.61 -42.58 8.55
C GLU A 303 30.30 -43.96 8.45
N GLU A 304 29.91 -44.80 7.48
CA GLU A 304 30.58 -46.09 7.24
C GLU A 304 32.06 -45.91 6.85
N ARG A 305 32.39 -44.91 6.03
CA ARG A 305 33.78 -44.57 5.69
C ARG A 305 34.58 -44.11 6.91
N ARG A 306 33.97 -43.33 7.80
CA ARG A 306 34.60 -42.90 9.07
C ARG A 306 34.88 -44.09 9.99
N LEU A 307 33.90 -44.99 10.17
CA LEU A 307 34.05 -46.18 11.00
C LEU A 307 35.10 -47.16 10.44
N LYS A 308 35.18 -47.31 9.11
CA LYS A 308 36.25 -48.12 8.47
C LYS A 308 37.64 -47.54 8.72
N LYS A 309 37.81 -46.22 8.58
CA LYS A 309 39.09 -45.55 8.88
C LYS A 309 39.50 -45.70 10.35
N GLU A 310 38.55 -45.58 11.28
CA GLU A 310 38.83 -45.75 12.72
C GLU A 310 39.27 -47.18 13.06
N LYS A 311 38.67 -48.19 12.41
CA LYS A 311 39.08 -49.59 12.58
C LYS A 311 40.49 -49.85 12.02
N GLU A 312 40.81 -49.33 10.82
CA GLU A 312 42.16 -49.43 10.24
C GLU A 312 43.24 -48.75 11.09
N GLU A 313 42.93 -47.65 11.77
CA GLU A 313 43.86 -47.00 12.70
C GLU A 313 44.10 -47.82 13.98
N ARG A 314 43.07 -48.50 14.50
CA ARG A 314 43.21 -49.35 15.70
C ARG A 314 43.98 -50.65 15.46
N GLU A 315 44.01 -51.16 14.23
CA GLU A 315 44.69 -52.41 13.88
C GLU A 315 46.19 -52.23 13.53
N LYS A 316 46.71 -51.00 13.51
CA LYS A 316 48.16 -50.77 13.37
C LYS A 316 48.91 -51.13 14.66
N PRO A 317 49.89 -52.05 14.64
CA PRO A 317 50.61 -52.46 15.85
C PRO A 317 51.60 -51.38 16.32
N THR A 318 51.48 -50.98 17.59
CA THR A 318 52.37 -50.04 18.27
C THR A 318 53.75 -50.67 18.53
N ARG A 319 54.75 -50.31 17.73
CA ARG A 319 56.17 -50.62 18.03
C ARG A 319 56.68 -49.65 19.08
N MET A 320 56.92 -50.15 20.30
CA MET A 320 57.59 -49.45 21.40
C MET A 320 59.01 -48.99 20.99
N GLY A 321 59.36 -47.75 21.31
CA GLY A 321 60.68 -47.18 21.05
C GLY A 321 60.91 -45.88 21.83
N ALA A 322 61.56 -46.02 22.99
CA ALA A 322 61.90 -44.98 23.95
C ALA A 322 62.79 -43.84 23.40
N LYS A 323 62.59 -42.61 23.92
CA LYS A 323 63.54 -41.91 24.83
C LYS A 323 63.28 -40.40 24.87
N GLY A 324 63.11 -39.90 26.09
CA GLY A 324 63.93 -38.78 26.59
C GLY A 324 63.40 -37.35 26.40
N PRO A 325 63.49 -36.48 27.42
CA PRO A 325 62.91 -35.13 27.42
C PRO A 325 63.94 -34.06 27.03
N GLN A 326 63.52 -32.94 26.42
CA GLN A 326 63.99 -31.59 26.78
C GLN A 326 63.40 -30.43 25.94
N LYS A 327 63.14 -29.35 26.68
CA LYS A 327 63.27 -27.91 26.38
C LYS A 327 62.19 -27.17 25.55
N LEU A 328 61.53 -26.29 26.30
CA LEU A 328 61.12 -24.92 25.95
C LEU A 328 62.05 -24.24 24.94
N GLY A 329 61.46 -23.67 23.89
CA GLY A 329 62.13 -22.79 22.94
C GLY A 329 61.18 -22.33 21.85
N SER A 330 60.48 -21.23 22.09
CA SER A 330 59.67 -20.50 21.10
C SER A 330 60.56 -19.96 19.98
N ALA A 331 60.32 -20.36 18.72
CA ALA A 331 60.57 -19.57 17.52
C ALA A 331 60.01 -20.26 16.25
N GLY A 332 59.09 -19.59 15.54
CA GLY A 332 58.98 -19.71 14.07
C GLY A 332 57.97 -20.70 13.48
N THR A 333 56.67 -20.55 13.75
CA THR A 333 55.61 -21.24 13.01
C THR A 333 55.36 -20.59 11.64
N GLY A 334 55.53 -21.34 10.55
CA GLY A 334 55.17 -20.83 9.22
C GLY A 334 55.15 -21.78 8.04
N SER A 335 55.70 -23.01 8.12
CA SER A 335 55.82 -23.87 6.93
C SER A 335 55.49 -25.36 7.11
N GLU A 336 55.17 -25.85 8.31
CA GLU A 336 54.98 -27.30 8.54
C GLU A 336 53.52 -27.78 8.47
N GLY A 337 52.53 -26.90 8.40
CA GLY A 337 51.10 -27.28 8.41
C GLY A 337 50.54 -27.80 7.08
N LEU A 338 51.29 -27.71 5.98
CA LEU A 338 50.79 -28.07 4.64
C LEU A 338 51.23 -29.46 4.19
N ALA A 339 52.11 -30.15 4.92
CA ALA A 339 52.74 -31.39 4.46
C ALA A 339 51.80 -32.61 4.38
N GLY A 340 50.61 -32.56 4.98
CA GLY A 340 49.63 -33.67 5.00
C GLY A 340 48.38 -33.52 4.12
N LEU A 341 48.17 -32.39 3.44
CA LEU A 341 46.96 -32.12 2.66
C LEU A 341 47.08 -32.59 1.20
N SER A 342 45.96 -32.91 0.55
CA SER A 342 45.94 -33.28 -0.87
C SER A 342 46.45 -32.12 -1.75
N PRO A 343 47.04 -32.41 -2.93
CA PRO A 343 47.63 -31.39 -3.80
C PRO A 343 46.63 -30.28 -4.21
N GLU A 344 45.36 -30.64 -4.45
CA GLU A 344 44.30 -29.68 -4.78
C GLU A 344 44.01 -28.71 -3.63
N MET A 345 43.93 -29.21 -2.41
CA MET A 345 43.60 -28.39 -1.25
C MET A 345 44.73 -27.43 -0.88
N ARG A 346 45.99 -27.81 -1.14
CA ARG A 346 47.15 -26.91 -1.02
C ARG A 346 47.09 -25.76 -2.03
N GLN A 347 46.76 -26.07 -3.29
CA GLN A 347 46.63 -25.05 -4.32
C GLN A 347 45.50 -24.07 -4.04
N GLN A 348 44.40 -24.53 -3.45
CA GLN A 348 43.28 -23.68 -3.05
C GLN A 348 43.67 -22.71 -1.92
N ILE A 349 44.37 -23.21 -0.90
CA ILE A 349 44.87 -22.37 0.22
C ILE A 349 45.88 -21.33 -0.27
N GLU A 350 46.78 -21.67 -1.21
CA GLU A 350 47.70 -20.71 -1.79
C GLU A 350 47.01 -19.65 -2.65
N ARG A 351 45.98 -20.03 -3.43
CA ARG A 351 45.16 -19.09 -4.20
C ARG A 351 44.45 -18.10 -3.30
N GLU A 352 43.86 -18.57 -2.21
CA GLU A 352 43.17 -17.73 -1.23
C GLU A 352 44.15 -16.78 -0.51
N ARG A 353 45.34 -17.27 -0.14
CA ARG A 353 46.39 -16.45 0.47
C ARG A 353 46.89 -15.37 -0.47
N ARG A 354 47.02 -15.68 -1.77
CA ARG A 354 47.43 -14.73 -2.82
C ARG A 354 46.35 -13.69 -3.12
N ALA A 355 45.07 -14.09 -3.13
CA ALA A 355 43.93 -13.19 -3.28
C ALA A 355 43.86 -12.19 -2.12
N ARG A 356 43.99 -12.67 -0.87
CA ARG A 356 43.98 -11.83 0.33
C ARG A 356 45.15 -10.84 0.39
N ALA A 357 46.33 -11.25 -0.08
CA ALA A 357 47.49 -10.37 -0.20
C ALA A 357 47.31 -9.30 -1.30
N ALA A 358 46.57 -9.62 -2.37
CA ALA A 358 46.21 -8.65 -3.40
C ALA A 358 45.17 -7.65 -2.89
N GLU A 359 44.14 -8.11 -2.19
CA GLU A 359 43.12 -7.23 -1.57
C GLU A 359 43.74 -6.27 -0.54
N ALA A 360 44.69 -6.74 0.27
CA ALA A 360 45.42 -5.88 1.21
C ALA A 360 46.28 -4.80 0.54
N ARG A 361 46.61 -4.95 -0.76
CA ARG A 361 47.31 -3.94 -1.56
C ARG A 361 46.36 -2.94 -2.22
N PHE A 362 45.13 -3.34 -2.53
CA PHE A 362 44.13 -2.45 -3.13
C PHE A 362 43.29 -1.67 -2.10
N GLY A 363 43.27 -2.09 -0.83
CA GLY A 363 42.49 -1.43 0.25
C GLY A 363 43.17 -0.30 1.01
N ARG A 364 44.28 0.28 0.51
CA ARG A 364 45.04 1.34 1.20
C ARG A 364 45.52 2.47 0.28
N GLY A 365 44.71 2.82 -0.72
CA GLY A 365 44.90 3.97 -1.62
C GLY A 365 43.77 4.97 -1.46
#